data_AF-A0AAW4P942-F1
#
_entry.id   AF-A0AAW4P942-F1
#
_cell.length_a   1.000
_cell.length_b   1.000
_cell.length_c   1.000
_cell.angle_alpha   90.00
_cell.angle_beta   90.00
_cell.angle_gamma   90.00
#
_symmetry.space_group_name_H-M   'P 1'
#
loop_
_entity.id
_entity.type
_entity.pdbx_description
1 polymer ?
#
loop_
_entity_poly.entity_id
_entity_poly.type
_entity_poly.pdbx_seq_one_letter_code
_entity_poly.pdbx_strand_id
1 'polypeptide(L)' 'MEFDFARSVAPLVGIVAVAAVALTSVMTPSTVFMMVLPSMIAFSVVAFFFGMKHGEFRTSP' A
#
# COMPACT_ATOMS: atom_id res chain seq x y z
N MET A 1 -10.13 2.84 16.82
CA MET A 1 -10.02 1.39 16.58
C MET A 1 -8.83 0.91 17.36
N GLU A 2 -8.90 -0.25 18.02
CA GLU A 2 -7.68 -0.96 18.37
C GLU A 2 -7.05 -1.37 17.03
N PHE A 3 -6.23 -0.48 16.48
CA PHE A 3 -5.63 -0.62 15.15
C PHE A 3 -4.59 -1.72 15.28
N ASP A 4 -5.03 -2.96 15.07
CA ASP A 4 -4.11 -4.05 14.87
C ASP A 4 -3.35 -3.76 13.57
N PHE A 5 -2.16 -3.16 13.73
CA PHE A 5 -1.29 -2.72 12.66
C PHE A 5 -1.08 -3.84 11.64
N ALA A 6 -0.96 -5.09 12.12
CA ALA A 6 -0.82 -6.25 11.26
C ALA A 6 -2.08 -6.46 10.40
N ARG A 7 -3.27 -6.32 10.98
CA ARG A 7 -4.54 -6.52 10.29
C ARG A 7 -4.83 -5.45 9.22
N SER A 8 -4.31 -4.24 9.39
CA SER A 8 -4.45 -3.16 8.41
C SER A 8 -3.34 -3.16 7.35
N VAL A 9 -2.11 -3.54 7.70
CA VAL A 9 -0.97 -3.57 6.76
C VAL A 9 -0.96 -4.83 5.90
N ALA A 10 -1.39 -5.98 6.42
CA ALA A 10 -1.44 -7.24 5.67
C ALA A 10 -2.18 -7.14 4.33
N PRO A 11 -3.41 -6.59 4.24
CA PRO A 11 -4.09 -6.45 2.95
C PRO A 11 -3.37 -5.48 2.01
N LEU A 12 -2.76 -4.41 2.53
CA LEU A 12 -1.99 -3.46 1.72
C LEU A 12 -0.78 -4.15 1.05
N VAL A 13 -0.02 -4.92 1.82
CA VAL A 13 1.11 -5.71 1.30
C VAL A 13 0.64 -6.75 0.29
N GLY A 14 -0.49 -7.43 0.55
CA GLY A 14 -1.08 -8.38 -0.38
C GLY A 14 -1.43 -7.74 -1.73
N ILE A 15 -2.06 -6.56 -1.72
CA ILE A 15 -2.39 -5.80 -2.93
C ILE A 15 -1.13 -5.42 -3.70
N VAL A 16 -0.11 -4.88 -3.01
CA VAL A 16 1.16 -4.47 -3.65
C VAL A 16 1.85 -5.69 -4.28
N ALA A 17 1.89 -6.83 -3.60
CA ALA A 17 2.51 -8.04 -4.12
C ALA A 17 1.79 -8.57 -5.38
N VAL A 18 0.45 -8.67 -5.34
CA VAL A 18 -0.35 -9.13 -6.48
C VAL A 18 -0.20 -8.18 -7.67
N ALA A 19 -0.27 -6.88 -7.44
CA ALA A 19 -0.13 -5.88 -8.49
C ALA A 19 1.27 -5.89 -9.10
N ALA A 20 2.33 -6.04 -8.30
CA ALA A 20 3.70 -6.12 -8.80
C ALA A 20 3.88 -7.33 -9.73
N VAL A 21 3.37 -8.51 -9.38
CA VAL A 21 3.44 -9.69 -10.25
C VAL A 21 2.60 -9.49 -11.50
N ALA A 22 1.36 -9.01 -11.37
CA ALA A 22 0.46 -8.81 -12.50
C ALA A 22 1.01 -7.81 -13.53
N LEU A 23 1.66 -6.73 -13.08
CA LEU A 23 2.24 -5.72 -13.98
C LEU A 23 3.34 -6.27 -14.87
N THR A 24 4.01 -7.37 -14.50
CA THR A 24 5.03 -8.00 -15.35
C THR A 24 4.47 -8.61 -16.64
N SER A 25 3.14 -8.77 -16.77
CA SER A 25 2.51 -9.24 -18.02
C SER A 25 2.36 -8.13 -19.07
N VAL A 26 2.46 -6.87 -18.66
CA VAL A 26 2.27 -5.70 -19.55
C VAL A 26 3.48 -4.76 -19.58
N MET A 27 4.42 -4.93 -18.64
CA MET A 27 5.65 -4.14 -18.51
C MET A 27 6.86 -5.05 -18.30
N THR A 28 8.04 -4.58 -18.67
CA THR A 28 9.29 -5.31 -18.40
C THR A 28 9.53 -5.44 -16.89
N PRO A 29 10.08 -6.58 -16.41
CA PRO A 29 10.35 -6.77 -14.98
C PRO A 29 11.26 -5.70 -14.39
N SER A 30 12.23 -5.18 -15.16
CA SER A 30 13.12 -4.10 -14.70
C SER A 30 12.35 -2.82 -14.39
N THR A 31 11.40 -2.42 -15.23
CA THR A 31 10.55 -1.25 -14.96
C THR A 31 9.66 -1.48 -13.74
N VAL A 32 9.07 -2.67 -13.62
CA VAL A 32 8.20 -3.00 -12.48
C VAL A 32 8.99 -2.98 -11.17
N PHE A 33 10.08 -3.74 -11.06
CA PHE A 33 10.80 -3.93 -9.79
C PHE A 33 11.71 -2.76 -9.43
N MET A 34 12.21 -1.98 -10.39
CA MET A 34 13.15 -0.88 -10.12
C MET A 34 12.53 0.53 -10.17
N MET A 35 11.28 0.67 -10.63
CA MET A 35 10.63 1.99 -10.77
C MET A 35 9.24 2.00 -10.13
N VAL A 36 8.37 1.08 -10.56
CA VAL A 36 6.96 1.07 -10.13
C VAL A 36 6.82 0.56 -8.69
N LEU A 37 7.42 -0.58 -8.36
CA LEU A 37 7.32 -1.16 -7.02
C LEU A 37 7.87 -0.21 -5.93
N PRO A 38 9.04 0.44 -6.08
CA PRO A 38 9.52 1.42 -5.10
C PRO A 38 8.53 2.58 -4.87
N SER A 39 7.95 3.13 -5.93
CA SER A 39 6.98 4.23 -5.82
C SER A 39 5.64 3.78 -5.24
N MET A 40 5.16 2.58 -5.59
CA MET A 40 3.99 1.97 -4.97
C MET A 40 4.17 1.80 -3.46
N ILE A 41 5.34 1.30 -3.02
CA ILE A 41 5.65 1.15 -1.60
C ILE A 41 5.62 2.52 -0.91
N ALA A 42 6.35 3.51 -1.43
CA ALA A 42 6.39 4.84 -0.85
C ALA A 42 4.98 5.47 -0.75
N PHE A 43 4.20 5.40 -1.83
CA PHE A 43 2.84 5.91 -1.85
C PHE A 43 1.93 5.16 -0.88
N SER A 44 2.02 3.83 -0.81
CA SER A 44 1.19 3.02 0.09
C SER A 44 1.42 3.37 1.56
N VAL A 45 2.66 3.64 1.96
CA VAL A 45 3.02 4.09 3.32
C VAL A 45 2.39 5.45 3.62
N VAL A 46 2.53 6.40 2.69
CA VAL A 46 1.95 7.74 2.82
C VAL A 46 0.44 7.66 2.92
N ALA A 47 -0.22 6.97 1.99
CA ALA A 47 -1.67 6.81 1.96
C ALA A 47 -2.21 6.11 3.21
N PHE A 48 -1.50 5.09 3.70
CA PHE A 48 -1.86 4.40 4.94
C PHE A 48 -1.84 5.36 6.14
N PHE A 49 -0.75 6.11 6.31
CA PHE A 49 -0.61 7.06 7.42
C PHE A 49 -1.71 8.13 7.40
N PHE A 50 -1.93 8.76 6.24
CA PHE A 50 -2.99 9.76 6.09
C PHE A 50 -4.39 9.17 6.26
N GLY A 51 -4.62 7.96 5.75
CA GLY A 51 -5.89 7.25 5.91
C GLY A 51 -6.24 6.98 7.37
N MET A 52 -5.25 6.54 8.17
CA MET A 52 -5.45 6.35 9.61
C MET A 52 -5.80 7.67 10.30
N LYS A 53 -5.08 8.76 10.01
CA LYS A 53 -5.36 10.09 10.58
C LYS A 53 -6.72 10.65 10.17
N HIS A 54 -7.12 10.45 8.93
CA HIS A 54 -8.44 10.82 8.46
C HIS A 54 -9.54 10.01 9.18
N GLY A 55 -9.32 8.71 9.38
CA GLY A 55 -10.21 7.85 10.15
C GLY A 55 -10.36 8.31 11.60
N GLU A 56 -9.25 8.58 12.28
CA GLU A 56 -9.23 9.12 13.65
C GLU A 56 -10.05 10.42 13.75
N PHE A 57 -9.81 11.38 12.86
CA PHE A 57 -10.52 12.67 12.85
C PHE A 57 -12.04 12.51 12.72
N ARG A 58 -12.51 11.58 11.88
CA ARG A 58 -13.95 11.34 11.66
C ARG A 58 -14.64 10.58 12.79
N THR A 59 -13.88 9.85 13.59
CA THR A 59 -14.42 9.06 14.72
C THR A 59 -14.31 9.77 16.06
N SER A 60 -13.63 10.92 16.11
CA SER A 60 -13.59 11.78 17.30
C SER A 60 -14.95 12.46 17.50
N PRO A 61 -15.50 12.46 18.74
CA PRO A 61 -16.79 13.07 19.07
C PRO A 61 -16.78 14.60 18.98
#